data_AF-A0A150Y1E0-F1
#
_entry.id   AF-A0A150Y1E0-F1
#
_cell.length_a   1.000
_cell.length_b   1.000
_cell.length_c   1.000
_cell.angle_alpha   90.00
_cell.angle_beta   90.00
_cell.angle_gamma   90.00
#
_symmetry.space_group_name_H-M   'P 1'
#
loop_
_entity.id
_entity.type
_entity.pdbx_description
1 polymer ?
#
loop_
_entity_poly.entity_id
_entity_poly.type
_entity_poly.pdbx_seq_one_letter_code
_entity_poly.pdbx_strand_id
1 'polypeptide(L)'
;MKAEKIPKIPMGYEMETFKDLPKDVITHMPFIIFAPNRPVIGGEVYVPMHFLYIFKNLDVFSQDGYENGHVFDEMPPNSTLTFKSNFKEEVGYSVIRTTYYFNVKLGRETLKFKMNISESDKVKYNLANRDNRLPLANGVSMAFTPEFFTEECDVNIPPPPTA
;
A
#
# COMPACT_ATOMS: atom_id res chain seq x y z
N MET A 1 -23.14 -18.78 4.33
CA MET A 1 -21.70 -19.06 4.51
C MET A 1 -21.14 -18.02 5.47
N LYS A 2 -20.41 -18.42 6.51
CA LYS A 2 -19.69 -17.46 7.37
C LYS A 2 -18.45 -17.01 6.59
N ALA A 3 -18.30 -15.71 6.37
CA ALA A 3 -17.08 -15.17 5.77
C ALA A 3 -15.89 -15.62 6.63
N GLU A 4 -14.89 -16.25 6.00
CA GLU A 4 -13.64 -16.58 6.67
C GLU A 4 -13.05 -15.29 7.24
N LYS A 5 -12.65 -15.35 8.52
CA LYS A 5 -11.95 -14.23 9.15
C LYS A 5 -10.56 -14.18 8.55
N ILE A 6 -10.37 -13.31 7.56
CA ILE A 6 -9.04 -13.02 7.03
C ILE A 6 -8.21 -12.43 8.17
N PRO A 7 -7.05 -13.01 8.50
CA PRO A 7 -6.19 -12.51 9.58
C PRO A 7 -5.73 -11.09 9.26
N LYS A 8 -5.88 -10.18 10.23
CA LYS A 8 -5.34 -8.81 10.12
C LYS A 8 -3.83 -8.88 10.33
N ILE A 9 -3.06 -8.66 9.27
CA ILE A 9 -1.60 -8.56 9.36
C ILE A 9 -1.22 -7.08 9.43
N PRO A 10 -0.65 -6.59 10.56
CA PRO A 10 -0.17 -5.22 10.65
C PRO A 10 1.01 -5.03 9.67
N MET A 11 0.91 -3.96 8.88
CA MET A 11 1.89 -3.63 7.83
C MET A 11 2.65 -2.35 8.15
N GLY A 12 2.01 -1.46 8.90
CA GLY A 12 2.62 -0.21 9.34
C GLY A 12 3.52 -0.42 10.56
N TYR A 13 4.70 0.18 10.52
CA TYR A 13 5.61 0.28 11.65
C TYR A 13 5.82 1.75 12.00
N GLU A 14 5.74 2.07 13.29
CA GLU A 14 6.08 3.41 13.79
C GLU A 14 7.54 3.71 13.45
N MET A 15 7.78 4.87 12.85
CA MET A 15 9.14 5.35 12.61
C MET A 15 9.61 6.08 13.86
N GLU A 16 10.82 5.78 14.33
CA GLU A 16 11.55 6.72 15.20
C GLU A 16 11.55 8.07 14.49
N THR A 17 11.20 9.13 15.21
CA THR A 17 10.95 10.45 14.62
C THR A 17 12.17 10.88 13.81
N PHE A 18 12.09 10.81 12.48
CA PHE A 18 13.15 11.33 11.63
C PHE A 18 13.14 12.84 11.81
N LYS A 19 14.10 13.35 12.58
CA LYS A 19 14.23 14.76 12.96
C LYS A 19 14.20 15.71 11.75
N ASP A 20 14.48 15.21 10.56
CA ASP A 20 14.59 15.97 9.32
C ASP A 20 13.75 15.43 8.17
N LEU A 21 12.75 14.56 8.42
CA LEU A 21 11.81 14.19 7.35
C LEU A 21 10.94 15.43 7.05
N PRO A 22 10.99 15.99 5.83
CA PRO A 22 10.11 17.10 5.48
C PRO A 22 8.65 16.67 5.70
N LYS A 23 7.83 17.57 6.23
CA LYS A 23 6.39 17.32 6.45
C LYS A 23 5.66 16.94 5.15
N ASP A 24 6.24 17.33 4.02
CA ASP A 24 5.76 17.06 2.66
C ASP A 24 6.11 15.64 2.17
N VAL A 25 6.94 14.89 2.93
CA VAL A 25 7.26 13.47 2.68
C VAL A 25 6.22 12.53 3.30
N ILE A 26 5.09 13.07 3.78
CA ILE A 26 3.86 12.25 3.83
C ILE A 26 3.56 11.91 2.38
N THR A 27 4.03 10.73 1.96
CA THR A 27 4.00 10.35 0.56
C THR A 27 2.54 10.19 0.18
N HIS A 28 2.06 11.06 -0.67
CA HIS A 28 0.71 10.98 -1.18
C HIS A 28 0.49 9.77 -2.11
N MET A 29 1.58 9.15 -2.56
CA MET A 29 1.61 7.94 -3.38
C MET A 29 2.70 7.00 -2.86
N PRO A 30 2.49 5.68 -2.86
CA PRO A 30 3.54 4.75 -2.51
C PRO A 30 4.67 4.77 -3.53
N PHE A 31 5.89 4.51 -3.06
CA PHE A 31 6.99 4.16 -3.94
C PHE A 31 6.88 2.66 -4.26
N ILE A 32 6.67 2.37 -5.54
CA ILE A 32 6.60 1.00 -6.07
C ILE A 32 7.74 0.82 -7.05
N ILE A 33 8.61 -0.14 -6.77
CA ILE A 33 9.79 -0.43 -7.59
C ILE A 33 9.85 -1.92 -7.85
N PHE A 34 9.90 -2.30 -9.13
CA PHE A 34 10.22 -3.67 -9.50
C PHE A 34 11.74 -3.83 -9.63
N ALA A 35 12.31 -4.74 -8.85
CA ALA A 35 13.73 -4.99 -8.89
C ALA A 35 14.11 -5.75 -10.18
N PRO A 36 15.25 -5.42 -10.80
CA PRO A 36 15.71 -6.14 -12.01
C PRO A 36 16.20 -7.56 -11.69
N ASN A 37 16.71 -7.78 -10.47
CA ASN A 37 17.18 -9.09 -10.04
C ASN A 37 15.99 -10.00 -9.74
N ARG A 38 15.94 -11.16 -10.38
CA ARG A 38 14.82 -12.10 -10.29
C ARG A 38 15.24 -13.35 -9.52
N PRO A 39 14.82 -13.49 -8.26
CA PRO A 39 15.16 -14.67 -7.47
C PRO A 39 14.42 -15.90 -7.99
N VAL A 40 15.02 -17.07 -7.75
CA VAL A 40 14.38 -18.37 -7.92
C VAL A 40 13.89 -18.84 -6.55
N ILE A 41 12.58 -19.09 -6.43
CA ILE A 41 11.94 -19.56 -5.20
C ILE A 41 11.16 -20.83 -5.57
N GLY A 42 11.43 -21.97 -4.93
CA GLY A 42 10.72 -23.21 -5.25
C GLY A 42 10.87 -23.70 -6.69
N GLY A 43 11.90 -23.28 -7.43
CA GLY A 43 12.14 -23.63 -8.84
C GLY A 43 11.50 -22.69 -9.85
N GLU A 44 10.71 -21.72 -9.41
CA GLU A 44 10.06 -20.71 -10.24
C GLU A 44 10.76 -19.36 -10.11
N VAL A 45 10.67 -18.53 -11.15
CA VAL A 45 11.33 -17.21 -11.21
C VAL A 45 10.31 -16.13 -10.84
N TYR A 46 10.72 -15.18 -10.01
CA TYR A 46 9.84 -14.10 -9.54
C TYR A 46 10.39 -12.71 -9.84
N VAL A 47 9.49 -11.74 -10.01
CA VAL A 47 9.77 -10.30 -10.04
C VAL A 47 9.56 -9.74 -8.63
N PRO A 48 10.62 -9.28 -7.94
CA PRO A 48 10.44 -8.60 -6.67
C PRO A 48 9.84 -7.22 -6.90
N MET A 49 8.80 -6.89 -6.13
CA MET A 49 8.18 -5.58 -6.08
C MET A 49 8.36 -5.01 -4.68
N HIS A 50 9.16 -3.96 -4.55
CA HIS A 50 9.30 -3.19 -3.34
C HIS A 50 8.18 -2.16 -3.26
N PHE A 51 7.44 -2.22 -2.16
CA PHE A 51 6.38 -1.29 -1.81
C PHE A 51 6.80 -0.52 -0.55
N LEU A 52 6.84 0.81 -0.66
CA LEU A 52 7.14 1.71 0.43
C LEU A 52 6.07 2.80 0.51
N TYR A 53 5.48 2.99 1.67
CA TYR A 53 4.47 4.03 1.88
C TYR A 53 4.61 4.67 3.24
N ILE A 54 4.69 6.01 3.29
CA ILE A 54 4.85 6.80 4.51
C ILE A 54 3.53 7.52 4.81
N PHE A 55 3.06 7.41 6.04
CA PHE A 55 1.81 7.99 6.50
C PHE A 55 1.94 8.48 7.94
N LYS A 56 0.94 9.24 8.39
CA LYS A 56 0.92 9.85 9.71
C LYS A 56 -0.41 9.56 10.41
N ASN A 57 -0.41 9.31 11.71
CA ASN A 57 -1.65 9.07 12.49
C ASN A 57 -2.56 7.97 11.93
N LEU A 58 -2.00 6.97 11.23
CA LEU A 58 -2.74 5.83 10.71
C LEU A 58 -2.08 4.54 11.17
N ASP A 59 -2.92 3.55 11.44
CA ASP A 59 -2.52 2.16 11.64
C ASP A 59 -3.01 1.35 10.44
N VAL A 60 -2.11 0.63 9.77
CA VAL A 60 -2.37 0.01 8.46
C VAL A 60 -2.16 -1.50 8.51
N PHE A 61 -3.09 -2.22 7.89
CA PHE A 61 -3.13 -3.67 7.84
C PHE A 61 -3.35 -4.16 6.41
N SER A 62 -2.81 -5.34 6.09
CA SER A 62 -3.17 -6.06 4.89
C SER A 62 -4.59 -6.62 5.05
N GLN A 63 -5.50 -6.28 4.12
CA GLN A 63 -6.87 -6.77 4.17
C GLN A 63 -6.93 -8.27 3.87
N ASP A 64 -6.10 -8.71 2.94
CA ASP A 64 -6.11 -10.05 2.36
C ASP A 64 -5.06 -10.98 3.02
N GLY A 65 -4.38 -10.49 4.07
CA GLY A 65 -3.43 -11.29 4.84
C GLY A 65 -2.10 -11.53 4.14
N TYR A 66 -1.73 -10.70 3.16
CA TYR A 66 -0.41 -10.75 2.52
C TYR A 66 0.64 -10.09 3.41
N GLU A 67 1.64 -10.85 3.81
CA GLU A 67 2.78 -10.39 4.62
C GLU A 67 3.99 -10.01 3.77
N ASN A 68 5.01 -9.45 4.43
CA ASN A 68 6.29 -9.19 3.79
C ASN A 68 6.96 -10.48 3.33
N GLY A 69 7.34 -10.50 2.05
CA GLY A 69 7.90 -11.67 1.40
C GLY A 69 6.87 -12.60 0.78
N HIS A 70 5.57 -12.24 0.78
CA HIS A 70 4.55 -13.06 0.13
C HIS A 70 4.86 -13.31 -1.35
N VAL A 71 4.60 -14.55 -1.77
CA VAL A 71 4.88 -15.06 -3.11
C VAL A 71 3.56 -15.28 -3.84
N PHE A 72 3.39 -14.61 -4.98
CA PHE A 72 2.20 -14.64 -5.82
C PHE A 72 2.47 -15.49 -7.07
N ASP A 73 1.95 -16.71 -7.09
CA ASP A 73 1.87 -17.53 -8.31
C ASP A 73 0.63 -17.22 -9.15
N GLU A 74 -0.36 -16.58 -8.55
CA GLU A 74 -1.57 -16.06 -9.19
C GLU A 74 -1.76 -14.60 -8.78
N MET A 75 -2.49 -13.82 -9.59
CA MET A 75 -2.84 -12.44 -9.21
C MET A 75 -3.70 -12.43 -7.94
N PRO A 76 -3.55 -11.43 -7.05
CA PRO A 76 -4.48 -11.25 -5.94
C PRO A 76 -5.91 -11.08 -6.47
N PRO A 77 -6.95 -11.34 -5.66
CA PRO A 77 -8.34 -11.19 -6.08
C PRO A 77 -8.63 -9.82 -6.70
N ASN A 78 -9.27 -9.81 -7.88
CA ASN A 78 -9.53 -8.61 -8.70
C ASN A 78 -8.27 -7.86 -9.15
N SER A 79 -7.11 -8.52 -9.11
CA SER A 79 -5.80 -7.92 -9.35
C SER A 79 -5.51 -6.76 -8.40
N THR A 80 -6.04 -6.77 -7.17
CA THR A 80 -5.91 -5.66 -6.21
C THR A 80 -5.22 -6.09 -4.91
N LEU A 81 -4.17 -5.37 -4.50
CA LEU A 81 -3.67 -5.40 -3.13
C LEU A 81 -4.47 -4.41 -2.28
N THR A 82 -5.29 -4.93 -1.37
CA THR A 82 -6.12 -4.10 -0.50
C THR A 82 -5.52 -3.97 0.89
N PHE A 83 -5.39 -2.73 1.35
CA PHE A 83 -5.00 -2.38 2.70
C PHE A 83 -6.19 -1.79 3.45
N LYS A 84 -6.23 -1.96 4.77
CA LYS A 84 -7.17 -1.28 5.66
C LYS A 84 -6.40 -0.36 6.59
N SER A 85 -6.97 0.80 6.88
CA SER A 85 -6.39 1.71 7.86
C SER A 85 -7.43 2.28 8.82
N ASN A 86 -6.98 2.58 10.04
CA ASN A 86 -7.75 3.30 11.05
C ASN A 86 -6.93 4.50 11.55
N PHE A 87 -7.61 5.57 11.97
CA PHE A 87 -6.94 6.71 12.58
C PHE A 87 -6.46 6.39 14.00
N LYS A 88 -5.23 6.80 14.33
CA LYS A 88 -4.65 6.67 15.67
C LYS A 88 -3.83 7.93 15.99
N GLU A 89 -4.37 8.76 16.88
CA GLU A 89 -3.82 10.09 17.21
C GLU A 89 -2.39 10.04 17.74
N GLU A 90 -2.07 9.03 18.54
CA GLU A 90 -0.75 8.88 19.17
C GLU A 90 0.33 8.39 18.21
N VAL A 91 -0.06 7.80 17.07
CA VAL A 91 0.91 7.37 16.05
C VAL A 91 1.39 8.60 15.31
N GLY A 92 2.65 8.95 15.48
CA GLY A 92 3.30 10.02 14.72
C GLY A 92 3.44 9.64 13.25
N TYR A 93 4.66 9.37 12.81
CA TYR A 93 4.94 8.87 11.46
C TYR A 93 5.07 7.35 11.47
N SER A 94 4.55 6.73 10.42
CA SER A 94 4.62 5.29 10.21
C SER A 94 4.93 4.97 8.76
N VAL A 95 5.46 3.78 8.53
CA VAL A 95 5.85 3.30 7.20
C VAL A 95 5.39 1.87 6.98
N ILE A 96 4.92 1.58 5.78
CA ILE A 96 4.86 0.22 5.24
C ILE A 96 6.10 0.03 4.39
N ARG A 97 6.88 -0.99 4.71
CA ARG A 97 8.03 -1.42 3.89
C ARG A 97 7.88 -2.91 3.62
N THR A 98 7.55 -3.24 2.39
CA THR A 98 7.20 -4.61 2.02
C THR A 98 7.82 -4.97 0.68
N THR A 99 8.26 -6.23 0.56
CA THR A 99 8.65 -6.82 -0.72
C THR A 99 7.68 -7.94 -1.03
N TYR A 100 7.05 -7.88 -2.19
CA TYR A 100 6.20 -8.94 -2.74
C TYR A 100 6.90 -9.59 -3.93
N TYR A 101 6.68 -10.87 -4.17
CA TYR A 101 7.29 -11.61 -5.27
C TYR A 101 6.22 -12.09 -6.23
N PHE A 102 6.17 -11.56 -7.44
CA PHE A 102 5.20 -11.97 -8.47
C PHE A 102 5.84 -12.94 -9.45
N ASN A 103 5.21 -14.08 -9.70
CA ASN A 103 5.73 -15.04 -10.67
C ASN A 103 5.87 -14.36 -12.03
N VAL A 104 7.01 -14.55 -12.71
CA VAL A 104 7.28 -13.90 -14.01
C VAL A 104 6.24 -14.24 -15.09
N LYS A 105 5.52 -15.36 -14.93
CA LYS A 105 4.42 -15.79 -15.79
C LYS A 105 3.21 -14.85 -15.73
N LEU A 106 3.06 -14.06 -14.66
CA LEU A 106 2.02 -13.03 -14.50
C LEU A 106 2.33 -11.74 -15.31
N GLY A 107 3.35 -11.73 -16.17
CA GLY A 107 3.80 -10.51 -16.84
C GLY A 107 2.68 -9.73 -17.56
N ARG A 108 2.82 -8.40 -17.67
CA ARG A 108 1.85 -7.46 -18.26
C ARG A 108 0.47 -7.40 -17.59
N GLU A 109 0.27 -8.08 -16.48
CA GLU A 109 -0.93 -7.87 -15.66
C GLU A 109 -0.88 -6.49 -14.98
N THR A 110 -2.04 -5.85 -14.91
CA THR A 110 -2.23 -4.62 -14.14
C THR A 110 -2.51 -5.00 -12.69
N LEU A 111 -1.62 -4.56 -11.79
CA LEU A 111 -1.78 -4.67 -10.36
C LEU A 111 -2.35 -3.35 -9.83
N LYS A 112 -3.48 -3.45 -9.14
CA LYS A 112 -4.13 -2.34 -8.48
C LYS A 112 -3.78 -2.31 -7.02
N PHE A 113 -3.81 -1.13 -6.45
CA PHE A 113 -3.62 -0.93 -5.04
C PHE A 113 -4.73 -0.07 -4.47
N LYS A 114 -5.22 -0.45 -3.29
CA LYS A 114 -6.35 0.21 -2.64
C LYS A 114 -6.15 0.31 -1.15
N MET A 115 -6.33 1.50 -0.59
CA MET A 115 -6.43 1.69 0.86
C MET A 115 -7.89 1.95 1.26
N ASN A 116 -8.43 1.13 2.16
CA ASN A 116 -9.75 1.32 2.75
C ASN A 116 -9.64 2.03 4.10
N ILE A 117 -10.35 3.14 4.27
CA ILE A 117 -10.45 3.90 5.52
C ILE A 117 -11.89 4.37 5.72
N SER A 118 -12.39 4.34 6.96
CA SER A 118 -13.75 4.80 7.27
C SER A 118 -13.89 6.33 7.11
N GLU A 119 -15.05 6.83 6.70
CA GLU A 119 -15.29 8.28 6.62
C GLU A 119 -15.07 8.97 7.99
N SER A 120 -15.46 8.32 9.09
CA SER A 120 -15.20 8.84 10.43
C SER A 120 -13.70 8.99 10.74
N ASP A 121 -12.86 8.05 10.29
CA ASP A 121 -11.42 8.13 10.49
C ASP A 121 -10.77 9.13 9.54
N LYS A 122 -11.29 9.29 8.30
CA LYS A 122 -10.88 10.38 7.40
C LYS A 122 -11.13 11.75 8.03
N VAL A 123 -12.28 11.96 8.67
CA VAL A 123 -12.57 13.24 9.37
C VAL A 123 -11.54 13.48 10.48
N LYS A 124 -11.28 12.50 11.34
CA LYS A 124 -10.29 12.62 12.42
C LYS A 124 -8.89 12.89 11.88
N TYR A 125 -8.48 12.14 10.85
CA TYR A 125 -7.22 12.33 10.16
C TYR A 125 -7.10 13.74 9.57
N ASN A 126 -8.14 14.24 8.90
CA ASN A 126 -8.16 15.59 8.30
C ASN A 126 -8.09 16.72 9.33
N LEU A 127 -8.66 16.51 10.51
CA LEU A 127 -8.55 17.44 11.64
C LEU A 127 -7.11 17.50 12.19
N ALA A 128 -6.46 16.34 12.29
CA ALA A 128 -5.07 16.21 12.75
C ALA A 128 -4.02 16.62 11.70
N ASN A 129 -4.34 16.49 10.42
CA ASN A 129 -3.43 16.66 9.28
C ASN A 129 -3.99 17.66 8.26
N ARG A 130 -4.05 18.94 8.67
CA ARG A 130 -4.70 20.02 7.89
C ARG A 130 -4.09 20.23 6.50
N ASP A 131 -2.80 20.01 6.35
CA ASP A 131 -2.06 20.22 5.11
C ASP A 131 -2.10 18.99 4.18
N ASN A 132 -2.54 17.84 4.69
CA ASN A 132 -2.48 16.55 3.99
C ASN A 132 -3.84 15.84 4.01
N ARG A 133 -4.94 16.54 3.73
CA ARG A 133 -6.31 16.01 3.89
C ARG A 133 -6.65 14.93 2.85
N LEU A 134 -7.44 13.95 3.28
CA LEU A 134 -8.09 12.94 2.45
C LEU A 134 -9.45 13.45 1.94
N PRO A 135 -9.85 13.07 0.73
CA PRO A 135 -11.18 13.40 0.23
C PRO A 135 -12.28 12.65 1.00
N LEU A 136 -13.31 13.40 1.38
CA LEU A 136 -14.54 12.89 1.98
C LEU A 136 -15.55 12.56 0.86
N ALA A 137 -16.50 11.66 1.13
CA ALA A 137 -17.43 11.10 0.14
C ALA A 137 -18.18 12.10 -0.77
N ASN A 138 -18.30 13.39 -0.37
CA ASN A 138 -19.04 14.43 -1.09
C ASN A 138 -18.22 15.72 -1.36
N GLY A 139 -16.90 15.71 -1.19
CA GLY A 139 -16.06 16.91 -1.29
C GLY A 139 -15.45 17.13 -2.68
N VAL A 140 -15.42 18.38 -3.14
CA VAL A 140 -14.66 18.81 -4.34
C VAL A 140 -13.19 18.43 -4.16
N SER A 141 -12.64 17.71 -5.14
CA SER A 141 -11.21 17.40 -5.24
C SER A 141 -10.39 18.67 -4.98
N MET A 142 -9.66 18.69 -3.86
CA MET A 142 -8.64 19.71 -3.67
C MET A 142 -7.47 19.30 -4.54
N ALA A 143 -7.04 20.20 -5.44
CA ALA A 143 -5.82 20.00 -6.21
C ALA A 143 -4.69 19.63 -5.23
N PHE A 144 -3.99 18.52 -5.52
CA PHE A 144 -2.98 17.88 -4.67
C PHE A 144 -3.49 16.93 -3.57
N THR A 145 -4.53 16.15 -3.83
CA THR A 145 -4.90 15.00 -2.97
C THR A 145 -4.11 13.73 -3.32
N PRO A 146 -3.71 12.93 -2.33
CA PRO A 146 -3.18 11.58 -2.54
C PRO A 146 -4.23 10.65 -3.18
N GLU A 147 -4.02 10.30 -4.44
CA GLU A 147 -4.91 9.41 -5.21
C GLU A 147 -5.05 8.02 -4.54
N PHE A 148 -4.01 7.54 -3.85
CA PHE A 148 -3.95 6.19 -3.30
C PHE A 148 -4.90 5.91 -2.12
N PHE A 149 -5.36 6.94 -1.39
CA PHE A 149 -6.21 6.73 -0.21
C PHE A 149 -7.68 6.46 -0.55
N THR A 150 -8.11 6.73 -1.78
CA THR A 150 -9.51 6.65 -2.17
C THR A 150 -9.74 6.12 -3.58
N GLU A 151 -8.71 6.08 -4.43
CA GLU A 151 -8.79 5.58 -5.80
C GLU A 151 -7.80 4.42 -6.02
N GLU A 152 -8.10 3.59 -7.01
CA GLU A 152 -7.21 2.48 -7.39
C GLU A 152 -6.01 3.05 -8.15
N CYS A 153 -4.80 2.74 -7.66
CA CYS A 153 -3.57 3.06 -8.38
C CYS A 153 -3.16 1.84 -9.20
N ASP A 154 -3.03 2.01 -10.51
CA ASP A 154 -2.68 0.94 -11.44
C ASP A 154 -1.17 0.93 -11.69
N VAL A 155 -0.56 -0.24 -11.54
CA VAL A 155 0.86 -0.47 -11.85
C VAL A 155 0.99 -1.73 -12.70
N ASN A 156 1.74 -1.64 -13.78
CA ASN A 156 1.97 -2.80 -14.64
C ASN A 156 3.15 -3.63 -14.12
N ILE A 157 2.93 -4.93 -13.95
CA ILE A 157 4.01 -5.87 -13.63
C ILE A 157 4.91 -6.00 -14.86
N PRO A 158 6.22 -5.73 -14.75
CA PRO A 158 7.10 -5.72 -15.91
C PRO A 158 7.21 -7.13 -16.51
N PRO A 159 7.24 -7.23 -17.85
CA PRO A 159 7.40 -8.51 -18.53
C PRO A 159 8.78 -9.13 -18.21
N PRO A 160 8.99 -10.42 -18.53
CA PRO A 160 10.32 -11.01 -18.59
C PRO A 160 11.30 -10.17 -19.43
N PRO A 161 12.59 -10.02 -19.01
CA PRO A 161 13.59 -9.48 -19.91
C PRO A 161 13.61 -10.37 -21.16
N THR A 162 13.52 -9.74 -22.33
CA THR A 162 13.77 -10.43 -23.60
C THR A 162 15.23 -10.85 -23.61
N ALA A 163 15.48 -12.15 -23.77
CA ALA A 163 16.81 -12.72 -23.96
C ALA A 163 17.49 -12.21 -25.23
#